data_AF-A0A3A8KEL9-F1
#
_entry.id   AF-A0A3A8KEL9-F1
#
_cell.length_a   1.000
_cell.length_b   1.000
_cell.length_c   1.000
_cell.angle_alpha   90.00
_cell.angle_beta   90.00
_cell.angle_gamma   90.00
#
_symmetry.space_group_name_H-M   'P 1'
#
loop_
_entity.id
_entity.type
_entity.pdbx_description
1 polymer ?
#
loop_
_entity_poly.entity_id
_entity_poly.type
_entity_poly.pdbx_seq_one_letter_code
_entity_poly.pdbx_strand_id
1 'polypeptide(L)'
;MVRLLSGQLVTEEDASQVIPGDLPPEARWPTPTDVAPDVGHQLPGDESCSHADELERVRAELARSDEALLHERESRLRAEAELSGFARAVALLVPALAVPCVSRPPVP
;
A
#
# COMPACT_ATOMS: atom_id res chain seq x y z
N MET A 1 -17.62 -20.07 5.53
CA MET A 1 -17.20 -20.65 6.84
C MET A 1 -16.79 -19.51 7.74
N VAL A 2 -17.25 -19.50 9.00
CA VAL A 2 -17.06 -18.40 9.95
C VAL A 2 -16.35 -18.93 11.20
N ARG A 3 -15.44 -18.12 11.76
CA ARG A 3 -14.73 -18.46 13.01
C ARG A 3 -15.41 -17.76 14.18
N LEU A 4 -15.90 -18.54 15.15
CA LEU A 4 -16.47 -18.01 16.38
C LEU A 4 -15.36 -17.45 17.28
N LEU A 5 -15.73 -16.61 18.25
CA LEU A 5 -14.77 -16.06 19.24
C LEU A 5 -14.13 -17.15 20.12
N SER A 6 -14.75 -18.32 20.23
CA SER A 6 -14.15 -19.53 20.83
C SER A 6 -13.03 -20.15 19.99
N GLY A 7 -12.79 -19.64 18.78
CA GLY A 7 -11.78 -20.12 17.84
C GLY A 7 -12.23 -21.28 16.95
N GLN A 8 -13.42 -21.83 17.18
CA GLN A 8 -14.01 -22.91 16.38
C GLN A 8 -14.48 -22.41 15.02
N LEU A 9 -14.18 -23.18 13.96
CA LEU A 9 -14.62 -22.91 12.59
C LEU A 9 -15.94 -23.65 12.34
N VAL A 10 -16.98 -22.90 11.97
CA VAL A 10 -18.32 -23.41 11.70
C VAL A 10 -18.81 -22.93 10.33
N THR A 11 -19.84 -23.59 9.81
CA THR A 11 -20.44 -23.18 8.53
C THR A 11 -21.31 -21.94 8.71
N GLU A 12 -21.61 -21.24 7.62
CA GLU A 12 -22.44 -20.02 7.67
C GLU A 12 -23.88 -20.34 8.05
N GLU A 13 -24.41 -21.50 7.64
CA GLU A 13 -25.71 -22.02 8.11
C GLU A 13 -25.72 -22.20 9.64
N ASP A 14 -24.68 -22.80 10.23
CA ASP A 14 -24.62 -23.06 11.67
C ASP A 14 -24.53 -21.76 12.50
N ALA A 15 -23.84 -20.75 11.98
CA ALA A 15 -23.72 -19.45 12.64
C ALA A 15 -25.06 -18.69 12.69
N SER A 16 -25.94 -18.94 11.72
CA SER A 16 -27.25 -18.27 11.61
C SER A 16 -28.34 -18.85 12.51
N GLN A 17 -28.14 -20.06 13.05
CA GLN A 17 -29.11 -20.75 13.91
C GLN A 17 -28.96 -20.40 15.41
N VAL A 18 -28.01 -19.54 15.77
CA VAL A 18 -27.85 -19.06 17.15
C VAL A 18 -28.97 -18.05 17.46
N ILE A 19 -30.05 -18.53 18.06
CA ILE A 19 -31.16 -17.70 18.53
C ILE A 19 -30.60 -16.68 19.55
N PRO A 20 -30.83 -15.36 19.38
CA PRO A 20 -30.33 -14.35 20.32
C PRO A 20 -31.07 -14.52 21.66
N GLY A 21 -30.45 -15.21 22.62
CA GLY A 21 -31.03 -15.40 23.95
C GLY A 21 -30.34 -16.44 24.82
N ASP A 22 -29.83 -17.53 24.23
CA ASP A 22 -29.32 -18.69 24.97
C ASP A 22 -27.78 -18.79 24.99
N LEU A 23 -27.08 -17.66 24.91
CA LEU A 23 -25.63 -17.69 25.11
C LEU A 23 -25.31 -18.04 26.58
N PRO A 24 -24.50 -19.09 26.82
CA PRO A 24 -24.03 -19.42 28.16
C PRO A 24 -23.31 -18.21 28.76
N PRO A 25 -23.30 -18.04 30.10
CA PRO A 25 -22.82 -16.83 30.75
C PRO A 25 -21.37 -16.46 30.37
N GLU A 26 -20.56 -17.46 30.03
CA GLU A 26 -19.16 -17.32 29.57
C GLU A 26 -19.02 -16.67 28.18
N ALA A 27 -20.08 -16.75 27.35
CA ALA A 27 -20.11 -16.23 25.99
C ALA A 27 -20.87 -14.90 25.87
N ARG A 28 -21.36 -14.35 26.99
CA ARG A 28 -22.02 -13.04 27.02
C ARG A 28 -20.94 -11.95 27.00
N TRP A 29 -21.19 -10.90 26.23
CA TRP A 29 -20.34 -9.71 26.29
C TRP A 29 -20.36 -9.18 27.73
N PRO A 30 -19.21 -8.87 28.33
CA PRO A 30 -19.19 -8.27 29.67
C PRO A 30 -19.99 -6.97 29.63
N THR A 31 -20.95 -6.85 30.54
CA THR A 31 -21.74 -5.63 30.71
C THR A 31 -20.81 -4.50 31.18
N PRO A 32 -21.04 -3.25 30.74
CA PRO A 32 -20.15 -2.11 31.09
C PRO A 32 -20.00 -1.90 32.61
N THR A 33 -20.94 -2.42 33.40
CA THR A 33 -20.98 -2.32 34.86
C THR A 33 -20.03 -3.29 35.57
N ASP A 34 -19.54 -4.34 34.90
CA ASP A 34 -18.63 -5.35 35.48
C ASP A 34 -17.14 -5.00 35.31
N VAL A 35 -16.85 -3.88 34.64
CA VAL A 35 -15.48 -3.40 34.39
C VAL A 35 -15.36 -1.95 34.87
N ALA A 36 -15.55 -1.74 36.16
CA ALA A 36 -15.00 -0.56 36.80
C ALA A 36 -13.70 -0.98 37.51
N PRO A 37 -12.52 -0.92 36.86
CA PRO A 37 -11.32 -0.75 37.62
C PRO A 37 -11.39 0.65 38.23
N ASP A 38 -11.23 0.73 39.55
CA ASP A 38 -10.96 1.96 40.29
C ASP A 38 -9.58 2.49 39.85
N VAL A 39 -9.50 2.93 38.59
CA VAL A 39 -8.37 3.68 38.07
C VAL A 39 -8.70 5.10 38.41
N GLY A 40 -8.24 5.52 39.59
CA GLY A 40 -8.19 6.93 39.94
C GLY A 40 -7.72 7.70 38.72
N HIS A 41 -8.44 8.78 38.38
CA HIS A 41 -8.12 9.65 37.25
C HIS A 41 -6.69 10.20 37.42
N GLN A 42 -5.69 9.42 37.02
CA GLN A 42 -4.38 9.91 36.67
C GLN A 42 -4.60 10.69 35.38
N LEU A 43 -4.70 12.01 35.54
CA LEU A 43 -4.49 12.96 34.46
C LEU A 43 -3.22 12.49 33.72
N PRO A 44 -3.28 12.23 32.41
CA PRO A 44 -2.10 11.78 31.68
C PRO A 44 -1.09 12.92 31.70
N GLY A 45 -0.11 12.81 32.58
CA GLY A 45 1.05 13.70 32.63
C GLY A 45 1.89 13.49 31.39
N ASP A 46 2.40 14.59 30.83
CA ASP A 46 3.50 14.87 29.89
C ASP A 46 3.93 13.82 28.82
N GLU A 47 3.85 12.52 29.08
CA GLU A 47 4.16 11.44 28.12
C GLU A 47 3.25 11.46 26.90
N SER A 48 1.96 11.81 27.07
CA SER A 48 1.01 11.88 25.95
C SER A 48 1.31 13.01 24.96
N CYS A 49 1.98 14.08 25.40
CA CYS A 49 2.48 15.13 24.52
C CYS A 49 3.72 14.67 23.73
N SER A 50 4.62 13.90 24.34
CA SER A 50 5.81 13.35 23.68
C SER A 50 5.45 12.42 22.51
N HIS A 51 4.44 11.57 22.68
CA HIS A 51 3.99 10.65 21.62
C HIS A 51 3.33 11.38 20.44
N ALA A 52 2.67 12.52 20.68
CA ALA A 52 2.09 13.35 19.62
C ALA A 52 3.19 13.98 18.75
N ASP A 53 4.26 14.49 19.38
CA ASP A 53 5.41 15.07 18.68
C ASP A 53 6.17 14.02 17.85
N GLU A 54 6.33 12.80 18.37
CA GLU A 54 6.94 11.69 17.65
C GLU A 54 6.11 11.29 16.43
N LEU A 55 4.79 11.19 16.58
CA LEU A 55 3.89 10.86 15.47
C LEU A 55 3.96 11.92 14.36
N GLU A 56 4.01 13.21 14.73
CA GLU A 56 4.09 14.29 13.75
C GLU A 56 5.44 14.29 13.02
N ARG A 57 6.54 13.95 13.70
CA ARG A 57 7.85 13.77 13.06
C ARG A 57 7.84 12.63 12.05
N VAL A 58 7.27 11.48 12.42
CA VAL A 58 7.18 10.32 11.52
C VAL A 58 6.31 10.64 10.31
N ARG A 59 5.19 11.35 10.48
CA ARG A 59 4.34 11.80 9.37
C ARG A 59 5.09 12.75 8.44
N ALA A 60 5.83 13.70 8.98
CA ALA A 60 6.63 14.63 8.19
C ALA A 60 7.74 13.91 7.42
N GLU A 61 8.36 12.89 8.01
CA GLU A 61 9.39 12.08 7.35
C GLU A 61 8.82 11.18 6.26
N LEU A 62 7.65 10.58 6.49
CA LEU A 62 6.93 9.82 5.48
C LEU A 62 6.55 10.70 4.29
N ALA A 63 6.00 11.89 4.53
CA ALA A 63 5.64 12.83 3.47
C ALA A 63 6.85 13.24 2.61
N ARG A 64 8.01 13.52 3.23
CA ARG A 64 9.26 13.80 2.50
C ARG A 64 9.73 12.62 1.67
N SER A 65 9.60 11.41 2.22
CA SER A 65 10.00 10.17 1.53
C SER A 65 9.10 9.89 0.32
N ASP A 66 7.80 10.10 0.46
CA ASP A 66 6.82 9.95 -0.62
C ASP A 66 7.07 10.97 -1.74
N GLU A 67 7.37 12.23 -1.40
CA GLU A 67 7.73 13.26 -2.38
C GLU A 67 9.00 12.90 -3.14
N ALA A 68 10.03 12.42 -2.44
CA ALA A 68 11.28 11.95 -3.07
C ALA A 68 11.03 10.78 -4.04
N LEU A 69 10.21 9.81 -3.64
CA LEU A 69 9.84 8.66 -4.49
C LEU A 69 9.05 9.09 -5.72
N LEU A 70 8.13 10.06 -5.58
CA LEU A 70 7.41 10.62 -6.72
C LEU A 70 8.35 11.31 -7.70
N HIS A 71 9.31 12.09 -7.20
CA HIS A 71 10.29 12.78 -8.03
C HIS A 71 11.21 11.79 -8.77
N GLU A 72 11.68 10.74 -8.09
CA GLU A 72 12.48 9.69 -8.71
C GLU A 72 11.70 8.99 -9.83
N ARG A 73 10.44 8.61 -9.57
CA ARG A 73 9.57 7.98 -10.58
C ARG A 73 9.37 8.88 -11.78
N GLU A 74 9.11 10.17 -11.57
CA GLU A 74 8.95 11.13 -12.66
C GLU A 74 10.24 11.26 -13.49
N SER A 75 11.40 11.39 -12.83
CA SER A 75 12.68 11.47 -13.52
C SER A 75 12.97 10.24 -14.38
N ARG A 76 12.65 9.04 -13.85
CA ARG A 76 12.81 7.78 -14.56
C ARG A 76 11.90 7.71 -15.78
N LEU A 77 10.62 8.09 -15.63
CA LEU A 77 9.68 8.11 -16.75
C LEU A 77 10.12 9.10 -17.84
N ARG A 78 10.67 10.26 -17.49
CA ARG A 78 11.24 11.20 -18.47
C ARG A 78 12.43 10.59 -19.21
N ALA A 79 13.36 9.97 -18.50
CA ALA A 79 14.52 9.32 -19.12
C ALA A 79 14.11 8.16 -20.05
N GLU A 80 13.14 7.33 -19.64
CA GLU A 80 12.59 6.27 -20.48
C GLU A 80 11.90 6.84 -21.74
N ALA A 81 11.16 7.94 -21.60
CA ALA A 81 10.54 8.62 -22.73
C ALA A 81 11.59 9.19 -23.71
N GLU A 82 12.65 9.82 -23.22
CA GLU A 82 13.76 10.33 -24.05
C GLU A 82 14.45 9.21 -24.83
N LEU A 83 14.77 8.08 -24.17
CA LEU A 83 15.35 6.91 -24.83
C LEU A 83 14.44 6.35 -25.92
N SER A 84 13.13 6.25 -25.65
CA SER A 84 12.15 5.79 -26.64
C SER A 84 12.05 6.74 -27.83
N GLY A 85 12.11 8.06 -27.59
CA GLY A 85 12.11 9.09 -28.62
C GLY A 85 13.37 9.02 -29.49
N PHE A 86 14.54 8.83 -28.87
CA PHE A 86 15.80 8.66 -29.57
C PHE A 86 15.81 7.39 -30.43
N ALA A 87 15.39 6.24 -29.88
CA ALA A 87 15.30 4.99 -30.63
C ALA A 87 14.38 5.13 -31.85
N ARG A 88 13.25 5.83 -31.70
CA ARG A 88 12.34 6.11 -32.81
C ARG A 88 12.96 7.04 -33.86
N ALA A 89 13.69 8.07 -33.44
CA ALA A 89 14.41 8.96 -34.37
C ALA A 89 15.46 8.19 -35.19
N VAL A 90 16.24 7.32 -34.54
CA VAL A 90 17.21 6.45 -35.21
C VAL A 90 16.50 5.51 -36.19
N ALA A 91 15.41 4.86 -35.80
CA ALA A 91 14.65 3.97 -36.66
C ALA A 91 14.10 4.66 -37.92
N LEU A 92 13.78 5.95 -37.84
CA LEU A 92 13.31 6.75 -38.99
C LEU A 92 14.46 7.24 -39.88
N LEU A 93 15.62 7.57 -39.30
CA LEU A 93 16.76 8.12 -40.04
C LEU A 93 17.63 7.04 -40.70
N VAL A 94 17.81 5.87 -40.07
CA VAL A 94 18.66 4.80 -40.57
C VAL A 94 18.25 4.33 -41.99
N PRO A 95 16.95 4.09 -42.29
CA PRO A 95 16.53 3.73 -43.64
C PRO A 95 16.73 4.85 -44.66
N ALA A 96 16.63 6.12 -44.25
CA ALA A 96 16.83 7.27 -45.13
C ALA A 96 18.30 7.46 -45.52
N LEU A 97 19.22 6.99 -44.68
CA LEU A 97 20.67 7.00 -44.93
C LEU A 97 21.17 5.73 -45.64
N ALA A 98 20.31 4.73 -45.82
CA ALA A 98 20.64 3.53 -46.57
C ALA A 98 20.73 3.87 -48.07
N VAL A 99 21.93 4.24 -48.53
CA VAL A 99 22.24 4.37 -49.95
C VAL A 99 22.01 3.00 -50.61
N PRO A 100 21.21 2.89 -51.67
CA PRO A 100 21.11 1.63 -52.39
C PRO A 100 22.50 1.28 -52.92
N CYS A 101 23.04 0.14 -52.48
CA CYS A 101 24.25 -0.43 -53.04
C CYS A 101 24.01 -0.66 -54.53
N VAL A 102 24.39 0.32 -55.35
CA VAL A 102 24.38 0.18 -56.81
C VAL A 102 25.36 -0.93 -57.12
N SER A 103 24.79 -2.09 -57.46
CA SER A 103 25.49 -3.24 -58.00
C SER A 103 26.32 -2.76 -59.19
N ARG A 104 27.63 -2.64 -58.98
CA ARG A 104 28.59 -2.32 -60.04
C ARG A 104 28.45 -3.43 -61.09
N PRO A 105 28.11 -3.12 -62.35
CA PRO A 105 28.04 -4.14 -63.38
C PRO A 105 29.44 -4.74 -63.59
N PRO A 106 29.54 -6.04 -63.93
CA PRO A 106 30.82 -6.65 -64.21
C PRO A 106 31.46 -5.94 -65.41
N VAL A 107 32.71 -5.48 -65.23
CA VAL A 107 33.51 -4.92 -66.32
C VAL A 107 33.99 -6.09 -67.19
N PRO A 108 33.87 -5.99 -68.54
CA PRO A 108 34.26 -7.06 -69.47
C PRO A 108 35.76 -7.33 -69.51
#